data_AF-A0A3E1E779-F1
#
_entry.id   AF-A0A3E1E779-F1
#
_cell.length_a   1.000
_cell.length_b   1.000
_cell.length_c   1.000
_cell.angle_alpha   90.00
_cell.angle_beta   90.00
_cell.angle_gamma   90.00
#
_symmetry.space_group_name_H-M   'P 1'
#
loop_
_entity.id
_entity.type
_entity.pdbx_description
1 polymer ?
#
loop_
_entity_poly.entity_id
_entity_poly.type
_entity_poly.pdbx_seq_one_letter_code
_entity_poly.pdbx_strand_id
1 'polypeptide(L)'
;MWVQFEPSCIRVALDVSLQELAAAQGMKVKEGAPLDAAELLPAAEAHRAYLLQHLNVSIGTLALSGSVLTVSPPAKTVDPERTFYQYELEYPFSAPPPYEVRFYHDMLKEWPYAPGIPWEVGYIVRTKRSDSDTVSSWLLSSQKNTDLLTGWGNVEGPPLQKGAEQSPEDSFLKKLWQAFLRFFQP
;
A
#
# COMPACT_ATOMS: atom_id res chain seq x y z
N MET A 1 -1.55 4.16 -1.22
CA MET A 1 -1.73 2.69 -1.32
C MET A 1 -2.80 2.36 -2.34
N TRP A 2 -2.51 1.41 -3.24
CA TRP A 2 -3.49 0.82 -4.16
C TRP A 2 -3.77 -0.62 -3.76
N VAL A 3 -5.04 -1.03 -3.86
CA VAL A 3 -5.47 -2.41 -3.62
C VAL A 3 -6.29 -2.87 -4.82
N GLN A 4 -5.93 -4.03 -5.36
CA GLN A 4 -6.70 -4.70 -6.39
C GLN A 4 -7.20 -6.04 -5.86
N PHE A 5 -8.52 -6.21 -5.91
CA PHE A 5 -9.16 -7.48 -5.59
C PHE A 5 -9.18 -8.37 -6.83
N GLU A 6 -8.41 -9.45 -6.77
CA GLU A 6 -8.41 -10.53 -7.77
C GLU A 6 -9.32 -11.68 -7.31
N PRO A 7 -9.70 -12.61 -8.20
CA PRO A 7 -10.52 -13.75 -7.81
C PRO A 7 -9.89 -14.67 -6.75
N SER A 8 -8.56 -14.73 -6.67
CA SER A 8 -7.82 -15.65 -5.79
C SER A 8 -6.75 -15.00 -4.92
N CYS A 9 -6.56 -13.68 -5.03
CA CYS A 9 -5.61 -12.95 -4.21
C CYS A 9 -6.00 -11.48 -4.06
N ILE A 10 -5.30 -10.80 -3.16
CA ILE A 10 -5.37 -9.35 -2.99
C ILE A 10 -4.00 -8.80 -3.30
N ARG A 11 -3.92 -7.92 -4.29
CA ARG A 11 -2.68 -7.25 -4.67
C ARG A 11 -2.65 -5.86 -4.06
N VAL A 12 -1.54 -5.52 -3.41
CA VAL A 12 -1.35 -4.23 -2.76
C VAL A 12 -0.10 -3.58 -3.32
N ALA A 13 -0.21 -2.35 -3.80
CA ALA A 13 0.94 -1.51 -4.08
C ALA A 13 1.02 -0.42 -3.01
N LEU A 14 2.08 -0.45 -2.21
CA LEU A 14 2.31 0.43 -1.08
C LEU A 14 3.49 1.35 -1.36
N ASP A 15 3.25 2.65 -1.31
CA ASP A 15 4.31 3.65 -1.34
C ASP A 15 4.75 3.92 0.10
N VAL A 16 6.01 3.62 0.40
CA VAL A 16 6.64 3.82 1.70
C VAL A 16 7.64 4.97 1.57
N SER A 17 7.47 6.01 2.37
CA SER A 17 8.40 7.14 2.35
C SER A 17 9.79 6.73 2.86
N LEU A 18 10.84 7.39 2.38
CA LEU A 18 12.18 7.18 2.90
C LEU A 18 12.28 7.57 4.40
N GLN A 19 11.46 8.52 4.86
CA GLN A 19 11.36 8.85 6.29
C GLN A 19 10.83 7.67 7.11
N GLU A 20 9.76 7.02 6.65
CA GLU A 20 9.19 5.83 7.28
C GLU A 20 10.18 4.66 7.26
N LEU A 21 10.81 4.42 6.11
CA LEU A 21 11.87 3.42 5.95
C LEU A 21 13.01 3.68 6.93
N ALA A 22 13.47 4.94 7.04
CA ALA A 22 14.56 5.32 7.92
C ALA A 22 14.21 5.13 9.39
N ALA A 23 13.00 5.51 9.79
CA ALA A 23 12.51 5.31 11.14
C ALA A 23 12.49 3.82 11.50
N ALA A 24 11.90 2.99 10.65
CA ALA A 24 11.77 1.55 10.89
C ALA A 24 13.11 0.81 10.87
N GLN A 25 14.08 1.27 10.06
CA GLN A 25 15.38 0.62 9.92
C GLN A 25 16.48 1.26 10.78
N GLY A 26 16.15 2.26 11.61
CA GLY A 26 17.10 2.96 12.47
C GLY A 26 18.18 3.76 11.70
N MET A 27 17.86 4.18 10.48
CA MET A 27 18.78 4.94 9.63
C MET A 27 18.78 6.41 10.01
N LYS A 28 19.96 7.04 9.95
CA LYS A 28 20.08 8.49 10.09
C LYS A 28 20.01 9.13 8.71
N VAL A 29 18.85 9.64 8.33
CA VAL A 29 18.70 10.43 7.12
C VAL A 29 18.88 11.90 7.46
N LYS A 30 19.95 12.51 6.96
CA LYS A 30 20.20 13.96 7.13
C LYS A 30 19.53 14.72 6.00
N GLU A 31 18.81 15.77 6.34
CA GLU A 31 18.23 16.69 5.39
C GLU A 31 19.32 17.34 4.51
N GLY A 32 19.12 17.36 3.20
CA GLY A 32 20.05 17.95 2.23
C GLY A 32 21.33 17.14 1.93
N ALA A 33 21.53 15.98 2.56
CA ALA A 33 22.61 15.08 2.17
C ALA A 33 22.25 14.33 0.88
N PRO A 34 23.19 14.15 -0.07
CA PRO A 34 22.94 13.31 -1.22
C PRO A 34 22.68 11.87 -0.73
N LEU A 35 21.56 11.31 -1.17
CA LEU A 35 21.11 9.97 -0.82
C LEU A 35 21.25 9.10 -2.06
N ASP A 36 22.17 8.14 -2.01
CA ASP A 36 22.32 7.16 -3.08
C ASP A 36 21.27 6.05 -2.93
N ALA A 37 20.42 5.88 -3.96
CA ALA A 37 19.40 4.84 -3.98
C ALA A 37 20.01 3.43 -3.88
N ALA A 38 21.26 3.22 -4.34
CA ALA A 38 21.96 1.95 -4.22
C ALA A 38 22.35 1.64 -2.77
N GLU A 39 22.72 2.66 -1.99
CA GLU A 39 23.05 2.50 -0.55
C GLU A 39 21.82 2.22 0.30
N LEU A 40 20.65 2.69 -0.14
CA LEU A 40 19.37 2.52 0.53
C LEU A 40 18.69 1.18 0.19
N LEU A 41 19.10 0.51 -0.88
CA LEU A 41 18.50 -0.75 -1.33
C LEU A 41 18.55 -1.87 -0.26
N PRO A 42 19.66 -2.11 0.47
CA PRO A 42 19.68 -3.12 1.52
C PRO A 42 18.65 -2.86 2.63
N ALA A 43 18.43 -1.59 3.00
CA ALA A 43 17.43 -1.22 3.98
C ALA A 43 16.00 -1.41 3.44
N ALA A 44 15.77 -1.04 2.18
CA ALA A 44 14.49 -1.27 1.51
C ALA A 44 14.15 -2.77 1.42
N GLU A 45 15.14 -3.61 1.16
CA GLU A 45 15.00 -5.07 1.14
C GLU A 45 14.74 -5.66 2.54
N ALA A 46 15.47 -5.20 3.57
CA ALA A 46 15.22 -5.61 4.96
C ALA A 46 13.80 -5.23 5.44
N HIS A 47 13.26 -4.13 4.92
CA HIS A 47 11.94 -3.63 5.25
C HIS A 47 10.78 -4.51 4.74
N ARG A 48 11.02 -5.47 3.84
CA ARG A 48 9.97 -6.40 3.37
C ARG A 48 9.30 -7.14 4.53
N ALA A 49 10.10 -7.68 5.45
CA ALA A 49 9.60 -8.42 6.60
C ALA A 49 8.82 -7.52 7.55
N TYR A 50 9.27 -6.27 7.71
CA TYR A 50 8.59 -5.27 8.51
C TYR A 50 7.16 -5.02 7.99
N LEU A 51 7.00 -4.78 6.68
CA LEU A 51 5.67 -4.55 6.10
C LEU A 51 4.71 -5.72 6.33
N LEU A 52 5.18 -6.97 6.19
CA LEU A 52 4.33 -8.15 6.40
C LEU A 52 3.93 -8.37 7.87
N GLN A 53 4.74 -7.87 8.81
CA GLN A 53 4.44 -7.91 10.23
C GLN A 53 3.42 -6.83 10.63
N HIS A 54 3.48 -5.67 9.99
CA HIS A 54 2.71 -4.48 10.39
C HIS A 54 1.49 -4.20 9.52
N LEU A 55 1.45 -4.64 8.26
CA LEU A 55 0.28 -4.55 7.39
C LEU A 55 -0.52 -5.85 7.43
N ASN A 56 -1.60 -5.84 8.19
CA ASN A 56 -2.45 -6.99 8.43
C ASN A 56 -3.66 -6.96 7.51
N VAL A 57 -3.88 -8.07 6.80
CA VAL A 57 -5.01 -8.26 5.88
C VAL A 57 -5.77 -9.51 6.30
N SER A 58 -7.09 -9.44 6.40
CA SER A 58 -7.93 -10.56 6.81
C SER A 58 -9.26 -10.61 6.07
N ILE A 59 -9.82 -11.82 5.97
CA ILE A 59 -11.18 -12.08 5.47
C ILE A 59 -11.99 -12.63 6.64
N GLY A 60 -12.92 -11.82 7.15
CA GLY A 60 -13.65 -12.15 8.39
C GLY A 60 -12.69 -12.31 9.58
N THR A 61 -12.55 -13.53 10.09
CA THR A 61 -11.61 -13.88 11.18
C THR A 61 -10.32 -14.53 10.69
N LEU A 62 -10.20 -14.80 9.38
CA LEU A 62 -9.03 -15.44 8.80
C LEU A 62 -7.99 -14.40 8.42
N ALA A 63 -6.86 -14.37 9.14
CA ALA A 63 -5.69 -13.60 8.74
C ALA A 63 -5.04 -14.22 7.49
N LEU A 64 -4.70 -13.38 6.52
CA LEU A 64 -4.01 -13.79 5.30
C LEU A 64 -2.49 -13.66 5.48
N SER A 65 -1.77 -14.67 5.02
CA SER A 65 -0.30 -14.60 4.91
C SER A 65 0.07 -13.88 3.63
N GLY A 66 0.71 -12.72 3.75
CA GLY A 66 1.21 -11.95 2.60
C GLY A 66 2.61 -12.36 2.18
N SER A 67 3.00 -11.92 0.99
CA SER A 67 4.38 -11.92 0.50
C SER A 67 4.69 -10.62 -0.24
N VAL A 68 5.93 -10.15 -0.19
CA VAL A 68 6.39 -9.02 -1.02
C VAL A 68 6.97 -9.57 -2.32
N LEU A 69 6.33 -9.27 -3.44
CA LEU A 69 6.77 -9.66 -4.78
C LEU A 69 7.95 -8.80 -5.23
N THR A 70 7.78 -7.49 -5.18
CA THR A 70 8.73 -6.52 -5.76
C THR A 70 8.97 -5.35 -4.82
N VAL A 71 10.19 -4.81 -4.86
CA VAL A 71 10.55 -3.52 -4.28
C VAL A 71 11.16 -2.66 -5.37
N SER A 72 10.51 -1.54 -5.67
CA SER A 72 10.94 -0.60 -6.71
C SER A 72 11.51 0.66 -6.07
N PRO A 73 12.76 1.05 -6.37
CA PRO A 73 13.34 2.26 -5.85
C PRO A 73 12.73 3.50 -6.52
N PRO A 74 12.80 4.67 -5.85
CA PRO A 74 12.41 5.95 -6.45
C PRO A 74 13.28 6.27 -7.66
N ALA A 75 12.69 6.90 -8.69
CA ALA A 75 13.45 7.36 -9.86
C ALA A 75 14.43 8.49 -9.51
N LYS A 76 14.12 9.28 -8.47
CA LYS A 76 14.97 10.34 -7.93
C LYS A 76 14.76 10.45 -6.43
N THR A 77 15.85 10.66 -5.71
CA THR A 77 15.81 11.00 -4.29
C THR A 77 15.87 12.52 -4.15
N VAL A 78 14.88 13.11 -3.47
CA VAL A 78 14.79 14.57 -3.28
C VAL A 78 14.92 14.90 -1.80
N ASP A 79 13.85 14.66 -1.05
CA ASP A 79 13.81 14.74 0.41
C ASP A 79 13.15 13.47 0.96
N PRO A 80 13.36 13.13 2.25
CA PRO A 80 12.93 11.85 2.80
C PRO A 80 11.41 11.65 2.81
N GLU A 81 10.63 12.72 2.87
CA GLU A 81 9.16 12.67 2.93
C GLU A 81 8.54 12.51 1.54
N ARG A 82 9.20 13.02 0.50
CA ARG A 82 8.74 12.95 -0.90
C ARG A 82 9.43 11.89 -1.74
N THR A 83 10.34 11.13 -1.15
CA THR A 83 11.01 10.00 -1.78
C THR A 83 10.31 8.72 -1.36
N PHE A 84 9.76 7.97 -2.30
CA PHE A 84 8.98 6.76 -2.01
C PHE A 84 9.60 5.51 -2.64
N TYR A 85 9.70 4.45 -1.85
CA TYR A 85 9.89 3.09 -2.32
C TYR A 85 8.53 2.46 -2.55
N GLN A 86 8.35 1.78 -3.67
CA GLN A 86 7.10 1.09 -3.96
C GLN A 86 7.26 -0.41 -3.69
N TYR A 87 6.41 -0.93 -2.81
CA TYR A 87 6.33 -2.34 -2.46
C TYR A 87 5.10 -2.95 -3.10
N GLU A 88 5.27 -4.07 -3.80
CA GLU A 88 4.18 -4.87 -4.32
C GLU A 88 3.99 -6.10 -3.45
N LEU A 89 2.82 -6.23 -2.84
CA LEU A 89 2.46 -7.33 -1.95
C LEU A 89 1.32 -8.14 -2.55
N GLU A 90 1.32 -9.44 -2.26
CA GLU A 90 0.24 -10.36 -2.59
C GLU A 90 -0.21 -11.11 -1.35
N TYR A 91 -1.53 -11.16 -1.15
CA TYR A 91 -2.20 -11.93 -0.11
C TYR A 91 -3.10 -12.98 -0.78
N PRO A 92 -2.63 -14.20 -1.02
CA PRO A 92 -3.43 -15.27 -1.61
C PRO A 92 -4.51 -15.76 -0.64
N PHE A 93 -5.63 -16.23 -1.19
CA PHE A 93 -6.68 -16.90 -0.41
C PHE A 93 -7.33 -18.03 -1.22
N SER A 94 -7.77 -19.07 -0.50
CA SER A 94 -8.43 -20.25 -1.08
C SER A 94 -9.92 -20.21 -0.79
N ALA A 95 -10.67 -19.41 -1.53
CA ALA A 95 -12.12 -19.25 -1.37
C ALA A 95 -12.71 -18.55 -2.61
N PRO A 96 -14.04 -18.58 -2.81
CA PRO A 96 -14.67 -17.60 -3.68
C PRO A 96 -14.28 -16.17 -3.25
N PRO A 97 -14.26 -15.21 -4.19
CA PRO A 97 -13.87 -13.83 -3.89
C PRO A 97 -14.69 -13.27 -2.71
N PRO A 98 -14.05 -12.76 -1.65
CA PRO A 98 -14.75 -12.31 -0.45
C PRO A 98 -15.55 -11.03 -0.73
N TYR A 99 -16.68 -10.82 -0.06
CA TYR A 99 -17.46 -9.58 -0.15
C TYR A 99 -16.72 -8.37 0.45
N GLU A 100 -15.95 -8.63 1.51
CA GLU A 100 -15.26 -7.63 2.31
C GLU A 100 -13.88 -8.15 2.70
N VAL A 101 -12.92 -7.23 2.76
CA VAL A 101 -11.57 -7.48 3.27
C VAL A 101 -11.23 -6.43 4.32
N ARG A 102 -10.73 -6.90 5.45
CA ARG A 102 -10.30 -6.04 6.56
C ARG A 102 -8.81 -5.74 6.47
N PHE A 103 -8.48 -4.46 6.50
CA PHE A 103 -7.12 -3.94 6.61
C PHE A 103 -6.90 -3.34 7.99
N TYR A 104 -5.72 -3.60 8.55
CA TYR A 104 -5.20 -2.96 9.74
C TYR A 104 -3.71 -2.73 9.56
N HIS A 105 -3.20 -1.66 10.17
CA HIS A 105 -1.76 -1.53 10.30
C HIS A 105 -1.38 -0.90 11.63
N ASP A 106 -0.16 -1.15 12.04
CA ASP A 106 0.45 -0.51 13.20
C ASP A 106 1.90 -0.09 12.91
N MET A 107 2.07 0.50 11.73
CA MET A 107 3.36 1.00 11.26
C MET A 107 3.96 1.98 12.27
N LEU A 108 5.27 1.84 12.44
CA LEU A 108 6.16 2.57 13.32
C LEU A 108 5.81 2.54 14.82
N LYS A 109 4.91 1.66 15.29
CA LYS A 109 4.48 1.62 16.70
C LYS A 109 5.64 1.37 17.69
N GLU A 110 6.71 0.73 17.24
CA GLU A 110 7.87 0.37 18.07
C GLU A 110 8.73 1.60 18.42
N TRP A 111 8.66 2.65 17.61
CA TRP A 111 9.56 3.79 17.72
C TRP A 111 8.79 5.06 18.10
N PRO A 112 9.34 5.90 18.98
CA PRO A 112 8.81 7.24 19.18
C PRO A 112 9.21 8.14 18.01
N TYR A 113 8.33 9.06 17.62
CA TYR A 113 8.68 10.19 16.76
C TYR A 113 9.54 11.20 17.54
N ALA A 114 9.13 11.49 18.77
CA ALA A 114 9.83 12.33 19.74
C ALA A 114 9.54 11.84 21.18
N PRO A 115 10.24 12.32 22.22
CA PRO A 115 10.00 11.86 23.59
C PRO A 115 8.52 11.99 24.00
N GLY A 116 7.85 10.85 24.21
CA GLY A 116 6.43 10.77 24.55
C GLY A 116 5.44 10.97 23.39
N ILE A 117 5.92 11.12 22.15
CA ILE A 117 5.11 11.36 20.95
C ILE A 117 5.29 10.16 19.99
N PRO A 118 4.25 9.34 19.74
CA PRO A 118 4.32 8.23 18.80
C PRO A 118 4.31 8.72 17.34
N TRP A 119 4.67 7.84 16.40
CA TRP A 119 4.41 8.07 14.99
C TRP A 119 2.91 7.95 14.68
N GLU A 120 2.42 8.81 13.78
CA GLU A 120 1.11 8.67 13.16
C GLU A 120 1.29 8.45 11.65
N VAL A 121 1.02 7.23 11.20
CA VAL A 121 1.08 6.85 9.80
C VAL A 121 -0.34 6.65 9.26
N GLY A 122 -0.62 7.20 8.08
CA GLY A 122 -1.90 7.10 7.43
C GLY A 122 -1.76 6.92 5.92
N TYR A 123 -2.61 6.08 5.34
CA TYR A 123 -2.62 5.82 3.91
C TYR A 123 -3.97 6.17 3.30
N ILE A 124 -3.94 6.90 2.19
CA ILE A 124 -5.06 6.93 1.27
C ILE A 124 -5.05 5.60 0.51
N VAL A 125 -6.14 4.85 0.66
CA VAL A 125 -6.33 3.55 0.04
C VAL A 125 -7.27 3.70 -1.13
N ARG A 126 -6.79 3.39 -2.33
CA ARG A 126 -7.62 3.31 -3.53
C ARG A 126 -7.82 1.85 -3.88
N THR A 127 -9.06 1.41 -3.98
CA THR A 127 -9.36 0.02 -4.35
C THR A 127 -10.12 -0.09 -5.65
N LYS A 128 -9.96 -1.23 -6.32
CA LYS A 128 -10.76 -1.66 -7.45
C LYS A 128 -10.80 -3.19 -7.56
N ARG A 129 -11.73 -3.70 -8.36
CA ARG A 129 -11.70 -5.09 -8.83
C ARG A 129 -10.87 -5.18 -10.10
N SER A 130 -10.30 -6.36 -10.37
CA SER A 130 -9.56 -6.57 -11.61
C SER A 130 -10.42 -6.53 -12.87
N ASP A 131 -11.72 -6.81 -12.75
CA ASP A 131 -12.70 -6.78 -13.84
C ASP A 131 -13.58 -5.51 -13.85
N SER A 132 -13.22 -4.49 -13.07
CA SER A 132 -13.96 -3.22 -13.01
C SER A 132 -13.03 -2.01 -13.01
N ASP A 133 -13.41 -0.97 -13.76
CA ASP A 133 -12.75 0.33 -13.74
C ASP A 133 -13.23 1.24 -12.60
N THR A 134 -14.17 0.77 -11.76
CA THR A 134 -14.67 1.56 -10.64
C THR A 134 -13.63 1.60 -9.53
N VAL A 135 -13.21 2.81 -9.17
CA VAL A 135 -12.28 3.06 -8.07
C VAL A 135 -13.04 3.65 -6.89
N SER A 136 -12.78 3.12 -5.72
CA SER A 136 -13.26 3.64 -4.44
C SER A 136 -12.09 4.05 -3.56
N SER A 137 -12.30 4.98 -2.62
CA SER A 137 -11.23 5.51 -1.76
C SER A 137 -11.59 5.47 -0.28
N TRP A 138 -10.61 5.14 0.56
CA TRP A 138 -10.70 5.08 2.01
C TRP A 138 -9.46 5.68 2.67
N LEU A 139 -9.59 6.01 3.95
CA LEU A 139 -8.46 6.35 4.82
C LEU A 139 -8.16 5.18 5.74
N LEU A 140 -6.92 4.69 5.69
CA LEU A 140 -6.39 3.67 6.59
C LEU A 140 -5.44 4.32 7.61
N SER A 141 -5.77 4.20 8.89
CA SER A 141 -5.00 4.73 10.03
C SER A 141 -4.68 3.62 11.02
N SER A 142 -3.67 3.80 11.86
CA SER A 142 -3.30 2.80 12.88
C SER A 142 -4.32 2.62 14.01
N GLN A 143 -5.29 3.53 14.14
CA GLN A 143 -6.22 3.54 15.27
C GLN A 143 -7.38 2.55 15.13
N LYS A 144 -7.72 2.11 13.90
CA LYS A 144 -8.88 1.26 13.67
C LYS A 144 -8.72 0.39 12.43
N ASN A 145 -9.41 -0.75 12.45
CA ASN A 145 -9.60 -1.58 11.29
C ASN A 145 -10.41 -0.82 10.23
N THR A 146 -10.06 -1.06 8.96
CA THR A 146 -10.77 -0.53 7.81
C THR A 146 -11.30 -1.69 6.99
N ASP A 147 -12.62 -1.81 6.93
CA ASP A 147 -13.30 -2.85 6.18
C ASP A 147 -13.60 -2.32 4.77
N LEU A 148 -12.99 -2.96 3.77
CA LEU A 148 -13.05 -2.56 2.36
C LEU A 148 -14.00 -3.50 1.62
N LEU A 149 -15.04 -2.93 1.03
CA LEU A 149 -15.93 -3.67 0.13
C LEU A 149 -15.16 -4.02 -1.14
N THR A 150 -15.15 -5.30 -1.48
CA THR A 150 -14.47 -5.76 -2.69
C THR A 150 -15.30 -5.52 -3.94
N GLY A 151 -16.61 -5.37 -3.79
CA GLY A 151 -17.58 -5.34 -4.88
C GLY A 151 -17.93 -6.73 -5.41
N TRP A 152 -17.37 -7.81 -4.87
CA TRP A 152 -17.82 -9.18 -5.12
C TRP A 152 -19.01 -9.51 -4.21
N GLY A 153 -20.03 -10.21 -4.72
CA GLY A 153 -21.30 -10.47 -4.00
C GLY A 153 -22.46 -9.61 -4.52
N ASN A 154 -23.70 -10.09 -4.36
CA ASN A 154 -24.89 -9.42 -4.90
C ASN A 154 -25.08 -8.04 -4.27
N VAL A 155 -25.08 -7.01 -5.11
CA VAL A 155 -25.24 -5.61 -4.71
C VAL A 155 -26.74 -5.31 -4.57
N GLU A 156 -27.26 -5.36 -3.35
CA GLU A 156 -28.45 -4.58 -2.95
C GLU A 156 -28.03 -3.60 -1.86
N GLY A 157 -27.43 -2.49 -2.26
CA GLY A 157 -27.01 -1.41 -1.38
C GLY A 157 -26.88 -0.09 -2.16
N PRO A 158 -27.20 1.06 -1.55
CA PRO A 158 -27.35 2.31 -2.28
C PRO A 158 -26.03 2.74 -2.94
N PRO A 159 -26.11 3.39 -4.11
CA PRO A 159 -24.93 3.72 -4.89
C PRO A 159 -24.01 4.67 -4.13
N LEU A 160 -22.74 4.30 -4.02
CA LEU A 160 -21.67 5.19 -3.59
C LEU A 160 -21.58 6.36 -4.59
N GLN A 161 -21.50 7.59 -4.07
CA GLN A 161 -21.41 8.81 -4.87
C GLN A 161 -20.18 8.76 -5.78
N LYS A 162 -20.41 8.75 -7.09
CA LYS A 162 -19.40 8.99 -8.13
C LYS A 162 -18.86 10.41 -7.98
N GLY A 163 -17.70 10.56 -7.33
CA GLY A 163 -16.84 11.71 -7.54
C GLY A 163 -16.22 11.60 -8.93
N ALA A 164 -16.92 12.08 -9.95
CA ALA A 164 -16.37 12.21 -11.30
C ALA A 164 -15.57 13.51 -11.37
N GLU A 165 -14.25 13.42 -11.25
CA GLU A 165 -13.36 14.48 -11.69
C GLU A 165 -12.15 13.83 -12.37
N GLN A 166 -12.21 13.74 -13.70
CA GLN A 166 -11.09 13.31 -14.53
C GLN A 166 -10.00 14.38 -14.46
N SER A 167 -9.08 14.21 -13.51
CA SER A 167 -7.90 15.04 -13.33
C SER A 167 -6.81 14.64 -14.35
N PRO A 168 -5.96 15.56 -14.84
CA PRO A 168 -4.79 15.24 -15.66
C PRO A 168 -3.87 14.17 -15.07
N GLU A 169 -3.92 13.96 -13.74
CA GLU A 169 -3.23 12.89 -13.02
C GLU A 169 -3.65 11.49 -13.47
N ASP A 170 -4.88 11.31 -13.99
CA ASP A 170 -5.35 10.05 -14.55
C ASP A 170 -4.53 9.61 -15.77
N SER A 171 -3.94 10.54 -16.53
CA SER A 171 -3.08 10.20 -17.68
C SER A 171 -1.72 9.64 -17.24
N PHE A 172 -1.16 10.17 -16.16
CA PHE A 172 0.09 9.69 -15.58
C PHE A 172 -0.13 8.35 -14.86
N LEU A 173 -1.21 8.23 -14.10
CA LEU A 173 -1.61 7.01 -13.40
C LEU A 173 -2.00 5.89 -14.37
N LYS A 174 -2.64 6.19 -15.50
CA LYS A 174 -2.94 5.22 -16.56
C LYS A 174 -1.67 4.74 -17.29
N LYS A 175 -0.63 5.58 -17.40
CA LYS A 175 0.69 5.17 -17.92
C LYS A 175 1.46 4.32 -16.92
N LEU A 176 1.43 4.66 -15.63
CA LEU A 176 1.96 3.83 -14.54
C LEU A 176 1.23 2.48 -14.46
N TRP A 177 -0.09 2.49 -14.66
CA TRP A 177 -0.92 1.30 -14.68
C TRP A 177 -0.71 0.45 -15.94
N GLN A 178 -0.47 1.06 -17.11
CA GLN A 178 -0.06 0.32 -18.29
C GLN A 178 1.36 -0.22 -18.18
N ALA A 179 2.27 0.46 -17.48
CA ALA A 179 3.59 -0.08 -17.16
C ALA A 179 3.46 -1.27 -16.20
N PHE A 180 2.62 -1.14 -15.16
CA PHE A 180 2.23 -2.23 -14.24
C PHE A 180 1.65 -3.43 -15.01
N LEU A 181 0.64 -3.24 -15.87
CA LEU A 181 0.02 -4.32 -16.64
C LEU A 181 0.95 -4.97 -17.68
N ARG A 182 1.87 -4.21 -18.31
CA ARG A 182 2.83 -4.76 -19.29
C ARG A 182 3.88 -5.67 -18.67
N PHE A 183 4.13 -5.59 -17.37
CA PHE A 183 5.05 -6.48 -16.65
C PHE A 183 4.40 -7.81 -16.21
N PHE A 184 3.07 -7.93 -16.29
CA PHE A 184 2.32 -9.15 -15.91
C PHE A 184 1.79 -9.96 -17.11
N GLN A 185 2.14 -9.62 -18.35
CA GLN A 185 1.91 -10.51 -19.51
C GLN A 185 3.21 -11.27 -19.85
N PRO A 186 3.14 -12.61 -20.05
CA PRO A 186 4.31 -13.41 -20.43
C PRO A 186 4.85 -13.08 -21.82
#